data_AF-A0A820HL65-F1
#
_entry.id   AF-A0A820HL65-F1
#
_cell.length_a   1.000
_cell.length_b   1.000
_cell.length_c   1.000
_cell.angle_alpha   90.00
_cell.angle_beta   90.00
_cell.angle_gamma   90.00
#
_symmetry.space_group_name_H-M   'P 1'
#
loop_
_entity.id
_entity.type
_entity.pdbx_description
1 polymer ?
#
loop_
_entity_poly.entity_id
_entity_poly.type
_entity_poly.pdbx_seq_one_letter_code
_entity_poly.pdbx_strand_id
1 'polypeptide(L)'
;DGSCNVLQHYAAMGLDDIGAASVNLKPSDLPQDVYSVVVDQVEQERKQDAANGLPIAKILEGFIKRKVIKQTIMTTNYGVTLFGARQQIGRQLRDIDEFPREHISEASSYLAQKTFISLRELFRETRKIQDWFTDCARLISRVRDSAVEWNTPLNLPVVQPYYREIRMRHKGKDIYDNFSSFARPNNNKQKNAFPPNFVHSLDSTHMMMTALQCARNGITFVSVHDSFWTHACDVDRLSQYCREQFVSLHKEPLLEILSRDLLSKYEFKSSEYARADDKQKQTMKLFNDTLQRVPERGTFQLESVLDSRYFFS
;
A
#
# COMPACT_ATOMS: atom_id res chain seq x y z
N ASP A 1 -12.54 10.50 -9.38
CA ASP A 1 -11.96 9.61 -8.35
C ASP A 1 -10.44 9.60 -8.46
N GLY A 2 -9.73 9.16 -7.41
CA GLY A 2 -8.30 8.86 -7.53
C GLY A 2 -8.06 7.69 -8.49
N SER A 3 -7.07 7.79 -9.38
CA SER A 3 -6.79 6.74 -10.38
C SER A 3 -6.35 5.40 -9.75
N CYS A 4 -5.43 5.48 -8.78
CA CYS A 4 -5.07 4.41 -7.86
C CYS A 4 -4.52 5.05 -6.58
N ASN A 5 -5.43 5.47 -5.70
CA ASN A 5 -5.14 6.36 -4.58
C ASN A 5 -3.97 5.87 -3.69
N VAL A 6 -3.93 4.60 -3.33
CA VAL A 6 -2.81 4.04 -2.54
C VAL A 6 -1.46 4.20 -3.23
N LEU A 7 -1.37 3.94 -4.54
CA LEU A 7 -0.13 4.13 -5.27
C LEU A 7 0.23 5.61 -5.42
N GLN A 8 -0.77 6.49 -5.52
CA GLN A 8 -0.53 7.94 -5.49
C GLN A 8 0.14 8.34 -4.17
N HIS A 9 -0.36 7.88 -3.02
CA HIS A 9 0.27 8.16 -1.73
C HIS A 9 1.67 7.57 -1.60
N TYR A 10 1.91 6.34 -2.09
CA TYR A 10 3.26 5.77 -2.06
C TYR A 10 4.23 6.50 -2.98
N ALA A 11 3.82 6.83 -4.21
CA ALA A 11 4.64 7.56 -5.15
C ALA A 11 5.00 8.96 -4.63
N ALA A 12 4.06 9.63 -3.96
CA ALA A 12 4.32 10.91 -3.32
C ALA A 12 5.26 10.80 -2.10
N MET A 13 5.04 9.84 -1.19
CA MET A 13 5.94 9.63 -0.03
C MET A 13 7.36 9.26 -0.46
N GLY A 14 7.49 8.43 -1.50
CA GLY A 14 8.77 7.98 -2.02
C GLY A 14 9.39 8.90 -3.06
N LEU A 15 8.72 9.98 -3.47
CA LEU A 15 9.10 10.81 -4.61
C LEU A 15 9.48 9.96 -5.85
N ASP A 16 8.67 8.93 -6.12
CA ASP A 16 8.89 7.95 -7.18
C ASP A 16 8.51 8.54 -8.54
N ASP A 17 9.50 8.94 -9.34
CA ASP A 17 9.27 9.66 -10.59
C ASP A 17 8.53 8.85 -11.66
N ILE A 18 8.81 7.53 -11.73
CA ILE A 18 8.17 6.59 -12.65
C ILE A 18 6.79 6.20 -12.13
N GLY A 19 6.70 5.91 -10.82
CA GLY A 19 5.44 5.61 -10.16
C GLY A 19 4.45 6.76 -10.30
N ALA A 20 4.89 8.00 -10.05
CA ALA A 20 4.11 9.23 -10.14
C ALA A 20 3.54 9.47 -11.54
N ALA A 21 4.32 9.19 -12.60
CA ALA A 21 3.82 9.24 -13.97
C ALA A 21 2.67 8.24 -14.17
N SER A 22 2.87 7.00 -13.71
CA SER A 22 1.93 5.89 -13.93
C SER A 22 0.58 6.06 -13.23
N VAL A 23 0.52 6.88 -12.18
CA VAL A 23 -0.70 7.13 -11.39
C VAL A 23 -1.17 8.59 -11.43
N ASN A 24 -0.84 9.29 -12.52
CA ASN A 24 -1.35 10.63 -12.81
C ASN A 24 -0.99 11.69 -11.77
N LEU A 25 0.12 11.53 -11.04
CA LEU A 25 0.67 12.63 -10.24
C LEU A 25 1.41 13.64 -11.12
N LYS A 26 2.01 13.18 -12.22
CA LYS A 26 2.57 14.07 -13.24
C LYS A 26 1.51 14.58 -14.21
N PRO A 27 1.58 15.86 -14.62
CA PRO A 27 0.77 16.38 -15.71
C PRO A 27 0.99 15.59 -17.00
N SER A 28 -0.10 15.35 -17.71
CA SER A 28 -0.10 14.70 -19.03
C SER A 28 -1.34 15.14 -19.79
N ASP A 29 -1.24 15.15 -21.12
CA ASP A 29 -2.38 15.44 -22.01
C ASP A 29 -3.41 14.31 -22.04
N LEU A 30 -3.02 13.09 -21.65
CA LEU A 30 -3.87 11.91 -21.60
C LEU A 30 -3.77 11.20 -20.25
N PRO A 31 -4.87 10.60 -19.76
CA PRO A 31 -4.84 9.84 -18.52
C PRO A 31 -3.94 8.62 -18.67
N GLN A 32 -3.04 8.44 -17.71
CA GLN A 32 -2.17 7.30 -17.60
C GLN A 32 -2.91 6.14 -16.93
N ASP A 33 -2.71 4.95 -17.47
CA ASP A 33 -3.36 3.72 -17.02
C ASP A 33 -2.32 2.70 -16.57
N VAL A 34 -1.95 2.77 -15.28
CA VAL A 34 -1.00 1.84 -14.64
C VAL A 34 -1.26 0.37 -15.00
N TYR A 35 -2.53 -0.01 -15.13
CA TYR A 35 -2.88 -1.39 -15.44
C TYR A 35 -2.45 -1.78 -16.86
N SER A 36 -2.58 -0.88 -17.83
CA SER A 36 -2.15 -1.12 -19.21
C SER A 36 -0.62 -1.18 -19.31
N VAL A 37 0.10 -0.32 -18.58
CA VAL A 37 1.57 -0.39 -18.51
C VAL A 37 2.04 -1.76 -18.02
N VAL A 38 1.41 -2.29 -16.96
CA VAL A 38 1.75 -3.61 -16.43
C VAL A 38 1.31 -4.74 -17.38
N VAL A 39 0.16 -4.61 -18.08
CA VAL A 39 -0.25 -5.56 -19.12
C VAL A 39 0.84 -5.66 -20.20
N ASP A 40 1.30 -4.52 -20.71
CA ASP A 40 2.27 -4.46 -21.80
C ASP A 40 3.61 -5.07 -21.37
N GLN A 41 4.06 -4.80 -20.15
CA GLN A 41 5.27 -5.40 -19.60
C GLN A 41 5.15 -6.92 -19.44
N VAL A 42 4.03 -7.41 -18.88
CA VAL A 42 3.78 -8.84 -18.74
C VAL A 42 3.67 -9.52 -20.11
N GLU A 43 3.08 -8.87 -21.11
CA GLU A 43 2.98 -9.39 -22.48
C GLU A 43 4.35 -9.45 -23.18
N GLN A 44 5.23 -8.46 -22.96
CA GLN A 44 6.61 -8.51 -23.45
C GLN A 44 7.37 -9.69 -22.85
N GLU A 45 7.28 -9.90 -21.54
CA GLU A 45 7.88 -11.06 -20.87
C GLU A 45 7.29 -12.39 -21.36
N ARG A 46 5.97 -12.45 -21.57
CA ARG A 46 5.29 -13.61 -22.15
C ARG A 46 5.83 -13.94 -23.54
N LYS A 47 6.01 -12.95 -24.41
CA LYS A 47 6.60 -13.16 -25.75
C LYS A 47 8.00 -13.75 -25.67
N GLN A 48 8.84 -13.24 -24.75
CA GLN A 48 10.18 -13.77 -24.56
C GLN A 48 10.16 -15.22 -24.05
N ASP A 49 9.32 -15.53 -23.06
CA ASP A 49 9.21 -16.88 -22.51
C ASP A 49 8.62 -17.87 -23.54
N ALA A 50 7.67 -17.41 -24.37
CA ALA A 50 7.12 -18.19 -25.48
C ALA A 50 8.19 -18.50 -26.54
N ALA A 51 9.04 -17.53 -26.88
CA ALA A 51 10.18 -17.72 -27.78
C ALA A 51 11.22 -18.70 -27.19
N ASN A 52 11.40 -18.69 -25.87
CA ASN A 52 12.25 -19.64 -25.15
C ASN A 52 11.62 -21.04 -24.99
N GLY A 53 10.42 -21.26 -25.55
CA GLY A 53 9.78 -22.58 -25.60
C GLY A 53 8.86 -22.90 -24.43
N LEU A 54 8.55 -21.95 -23.54
CA LEU A 54 7.64 -22.18 -22.42
C LEU A 54 6.19 -22.38 -22.91
N PRO A 55 5.57 -23.56 -22.69
CA PRO A 55 4.25 -23.87 -23.26
C PRO A 55 3.14 -22.92 -22.78
N ILE A 56 3.08 -22.64 -21.48
CA ILE A 56 2.02 -21.78 -20.92
C ILE A 56 2.08 -20.34 -21.46
N ALA A 57 3.29 -19.84 -21.74
CA ALA A 57 3.46 -18.52 -22.33
C ALA A 57 2.89 -18.45 -23.76
N LYS A 58 2.97 -19.53 -24.54
CA LYS A 58 2.33 -19.62 -25.87
C LYS A 58 0.81 -19.64 -25.75
N ILE A 59 0.27 -20.43 -24.81
CA ILE A 59 -1.18 -20.54 -24.58
C ILE A 59 -1.80 -19.21 -24.15
N LEU A 60 -1.05 -18.40 -23.39
CA LEU A 60 -1.48 -17.10 -22.90
C LEU A 60 -1.55 -15.99 -23.96
N GLU A 61 -1.11 -16.25 -25.20
CA GLU A 61 -1.16 -15.26 -26.28
C GLU A 61 -2.59 -14.75 -26.51
N GLY A 62 -2.77 -13.42 -26.46
CA GLY A 62 -4.07 -12.77 -26.63
C GLY A 62 -4.99 -12.78 -25.40
N PHE A 63 -4.60 -13.45 -24.30
CA PHE A 63 -5.39 -13.55 -23.07
C PHE A 63 -4.93 -12.58 -21.96
N ILE A 64 -3.77 -11.95 -22.10
CA ILE A 64 -3.25 -10.96 -21.14
C ILE A 64 -3.96 -9.63 -21.35
N LYS A 65 -5.12 -9.47 -20.72
CA LYS A 65 -5.98 -8.28 -20.83
C LYS A 65 -6.00 -7.50 -19.51
N ARG A 66 -6.22 -6.18 -19.59
CA ARG A 66 -6.38 -5.29 -18.42
C ARG A 66 -7.34 -5.86 -17.37
N LYS A 67 -8.50 -6.37 -17.81
CA LYS A 67 -9.51 -6.99 -16.92
C LYS A 67 -8.95 -8.14 -16.08
N VAL A 68 -8.04 -8.95 -16.65
CA VAL A 68 -7.48 -10.14 -16.00
C VAL A 68 -6.58 -9.76 -14.82
N ILE A 69 -5.77 -8.71 -14.98
CA ILE A 69 -4.75 -8.34 -13.97
C ILE A 69 -5.14 -7.14 -13.10
N LYS A 70 -6.15 -6.35 -13.50
CA LYS A 70 -6.58 -5.13 -12.78
C LYS A 70 -6.80 -5.37 -11.29
N GLN A 71 -7.58 -6.40 -10.94
CA GLN A 71 -7.88 -6.69 -9.54
C GLN A 71 -6.62 -7.02 -8.73
N THR A 72 -5.69 -7.77 -9.32
CA THR A 72 -4.43 -8.11 -8.67
C THR A 72 -3.54 -6.90 -8.45
N ILE A 73 -3.44 -6.00 -9.43
CA ILE A 73 -2.68 -4.75 -9.28
C ILE A 73 -3.31 -3.88 -8.18
N MET A 74 -4.63 -3.70 -8.20
CA MET A 74 -5.35 -2.94 -7.18
C MET A 74 -5.10 -3.51 -5.78
N THR A 75 -5.19 -4.84 -5.63
CA THR A 75 -5.17 -5.49 -4.31
C THR A 75 -3.77 -5.80 -3.78
N THR A 76 -2.75 -5.87 -4.64
CA THR A 76 -1.35 -6.09 -4.21
C THR A 76 -0.86 -4.95 -3.32
N ASN A 77 -1.26 -3.72 -3.62
CA ASN A 77 -0.92 -2.56 -2.80
C ASN A 77 -1.60 -2.56 -1.43
N TYR A 78 -2.63 -3.39 -1.25
CA TYR A 78 -3.28 -3.66 0.03
C TYR A 78 -2.77 -4.94 0.72
N GLY A 79 -1.62 -5.48 0.30
CA GLY A 79 -0.98 -6.63 0.94
C GLY A 79 -1.44 -8.00 0.44
N VAL A 80 -2.07 -8.08 -0.75
CA VAL A 80 -2.35 -9.38 -1.37
C VAL A 80 -1.05 -10.15 -1.63
N THR A 81 -1.07 -11.44 -1.27
CA THR A 81 0.04 -12.36 -1.50
C THR A 81 -0.04 -12.98 -2.89
N LEU A 82 1.05 -13.59 -3.35
CA LEU A 82 1.08 -14.33 -4.61
C LEU A 82 -0.03 -15.40 -4.67
N PHE A 83 -0.38 -16.03 -3.55
CA PHE A 83 -1.49 -16.97 -3.47
C PHE A 83 -2.84 -16.31 -3.75
N GLY A 84 -3.11 -15.14 -3.14
CA GLY A 84 -4.32 -14.38 -3.40
C GLY A 84 -4.41 -13.89 -4.85
N ALA A 85 -3.29 -13.42 -5.40
CA ALA A 85 -3.17 -12.99 -6.79
C ALA A 85 -3.50 -14.13 -7.78
N ARG A 86 -2.95 -15.34 -7.55
CA ARG A 86 -3.27 -16.53 -8.34
C ARG A 86 -4.77 -16.82 -8.36
N GLN A 87 -5.44 -16.71 -7.21
CA GLN A 87 -6.89 -16.94 -7.17
C GLN A 87 -7.69 -15.87 -7.92
N GLN A 88 -7.30 -14.60 -7.83
CA GLN A 88 -7.98 -13.51 -8.53
C GLN A 88 -7.85 -13.65 -10.04
N ILE A 89 -6.62 -13.82 -10.53
CA ILE A 89 -6.34 -14.03 -11.96
C ILE A 89 -7.06 -15.29 -12.45
N GLY A 90 -7.02 -16.39 -11.70
CA GLY A 90 -7.71 -17.62 -12.08
C GLY A 90 -9.23 -17.53 -12.06
N ARG A 91 -9.84 -16.57 -11.36
CA ARG A 91 -11.26 -16.25 -11.52
C ARG A 91 -11.48 -15.51 -12.84
N GLN A 92 -10.67 -14.49 -13.14
CA GLN A 92 -10.80 -13.74 -14.39
C GLN A 92 -10.57 -14.60 -15.64
N LEU A 93 -9.60 -15.53 -15.60
CA LEU A 93 -9.37 -16.47 -16.71
C LEU A 93 -10.52 -17.47 -16.90
N ARG A 94 -11.23 -17.85 -15.82
CA ARG A 94 -12.41 -18.72 -15.91
C ARG A 94 -13.59 -18.08 -16.60
N ASP A 95 -13.67 -16.75 -16.54
CA ASP A 95 -14.74 -15.96 -17.15
C ASP A 95 -14.48 -15.67 -18.64
N ILE A 96 -13.41 -16.24 -19.23
CA ILE A 96 -13.10 -16.15 -20.66
C ILE A 96 -13.43 -17.50 -21.29
N ASP A 97 -14.47 -17.52 -22.13
CA ASP A 97 -14.99 -18.77 -22.73
C ASP A 97 -13.97 -19.45 -23.66
N GLU A 98 -13.13 -18.67 -24.35
CA GLU A 98 -12.12 -19.17 -25.28
C GLU A 98 -10.85 -19.69 -24.59
N PHE A 99 -10.69 -19.49 -23.27
CA PHE A 99 -9.47 -19.89 -22.56
C PHE A 99 -9.51 -21.38 -22.13
N PRO A 100 -8.47 -22.18 -22.44
CA PRO A 100 -8.42 -23.59 -22.05
C PRO A 100 -8.46 -23.81 -20.52
N ARG A 101 -9.50 -24.49 -20.04
CA ARG A 101 -9.78 -24.60 -18.59
C ARG A 101 -8.72 -25.42 -17.84
N GLU A 102 -8.14 -26.41 -18.49
CA GLU A 102 -7.06 -27.25 -17.97
C GLU A 102 -5.79 -26.44 -17.62
N HIS A 103 -5.58 -25.30 -18.29
CA HIS A 103 -4.39 -24.46 -18.10
C HIS A 103 -4.60 -23.32 -17.10
N ILE A 104 -5.79 -23.15 -16.51
CA ILE A 104 -6.09 -22.04 -15.59
C ILE A 104 -5.11 -21.98 -14.43
N SER A 105 -4.82 -23.11 -13.78
CA SER A 105 -3.94 -23.13 -12.61
C SER A 105 -2.53 -22.68 -12.96
N GLU A 106 -1.97 -23.20 -14.05
CA GLU A 106 -0.63 -22.87 -14.53
C GLU A 106 -0.54 -21.43 -15.01
N ALA A 107 -1.49 -20.99 -15.85
CA ALA A 107 -1.58 -19.63 -16.37
C ALA A 107 -1.72 -18.59 -15.25
N SER A 108 -2.58 -18.86 -14.26
CA SER A 108 -2.76 -17.96 -13.11
C SER A 108 -1.47 -17.85 -12.29
N SER A 109 -0.70 -18.93 -12.19
CA SER A 109 0.58 -18.97 -11.49
C SER A 109 1.63 -18.15 -12.21
N TYR A 110 1.74 -18.34 -13.52
CA TYR A 110 2.63 -17.59 -14.39
C TYR A 110 2.31 -16.09 -14.37
N LEU A 111 1.07 -15.71 -14.66
CA LEU A 111 0.63 -14.31 -14.69
C LEU A 111 0.78 -13.63 -13.33
N ALA A 112 0.49 -14.32 -12.22
CA ALA A 112 0.68 -13.75 -10.89
C ALA A 112 2.16 -13.45 -10.62
N GLN A 113 3.08 -14.35 -10.98
CA GLN A 113 4.51 -14.12 -10.81
C GLN A 113 4.99 -12.94 -11.65
N LYS A 114 4.64 -12.92 -12.94
CA LYS A 114 5.01 -11.87 -13.88
C LYS A 114 4.47 -10.51 -13.45
N THR A 115 3.19 -10.44 -13.07
CA THR A 115 2.57 -9.22 -12.54
C THR A 115 3.32 -8.71 -11.30
N PHE A 116 3.76 -9.58 -10.39
CA PHE A 116 4.53 -9.17 -9.21
C PHE A 116 5.93 -8.66 -9.56
N ILE A 117 6.58 -9.24 -10.57
CA ILE A 117 7.88 -8.78 -11.06
C ILE A 117 7.73 -7.40 -11.69
N SER A 118 6.78 -7.23 -12.62
CA SER A 118 6.52 -5.93 -13.27
C SER A 118 6.14 -4.85 -12.25
N LEU A 119 5.31 -5.16 -11.25
CA LEU A 119 4.98 -4.20 -10.18
C LEU A 119 6.19 -3.84 -9.32
N ARG A 120 7.12 -4.77 -9.06
CA ARG A 120 8.35 -4.47 -8.29
C ARG A 120 9.28 -3.54 -9.05
N GLU A 121 9.35 -3.70 -10.37
CA GLU A 121 10.17 -2.84 -11.23
C GLU A 121 9.54 -1.45 -11.36
N LEU A 122 8.23 -1.38 -11.60
CA LEU A 122 7.51 -0.11 -11.77
C LEU A 122 7.44 0.73 -10.50
N PHE A 123 7.34 0.08 -9.32
CA PHE A 123 7.13 0.74 -8.03
C PHE A 123 8.27 0.45 -7.05
N ARG A 124 9.51 0.63 -7.50
CA ARG A 124 10.71 0.30 -6.71
C ARG A 124 10.79 1.10 -5.41
N GLU A 125 10.54 2.40 -5.46
CA GLU A 125 10.64 3.27 -4.27
C GLU A 125 9.50 2.99 -3.30
N THR A 126 8.29 2.80 -3.82
CA THR A 126 7.12 2.31 -3.07
C THR A 126 7.44 1.02 -2.31
N ARG A 127 8.14 0.07 -2.96
CA ARG A 127 8.52 -1.22 -2.34
C ARG A 127 9.47 -1.04 -1.17
N LYS A 128 10.46 -0.15 -1.27
CA LYS A 128 11.38 0.15 -0.15
C LYS A 128 10.60 0.63 1.09
N ILE A 129 9.58 1.46 0.90
CA ILE A 129 8.71 1.95 1.97
C ILE A 129 7.86 0.82 2.56
N GLN A 130 7.22 0.00 1.72
CA GLN A 130 6.43 -1.15 2.17
C GLN A 130 7.27 -2.16 2.98
N ASP A 131 8.48 -2.44 2.53
CA ASP A 131 9.41 -3.35 3.20
C ASP A 131 9.86 -2.77 4.54
N TRP A 132 10.19 -1.47 4.58
CA TRP A 132 10.50 -0.76 5.83
C TRP A 132 9.35 -0.79 6.84
N PHE A 133 8.12 -0.50 6.41
CA PHE A 133 6.92 -0.62 7.23
C PHE A 133 6.75 -2.04 7.77
N THR A 134 6.87 -3.05 6.91
CA THR A 134 6.73 -4.46 7.30
C THR A 134 7.78 -4.87 8.34
N ASP A 135 9.02 -4.40 8.18
CA ASP A 135 10.11 -4.67 9.11
C ASP A 135 9.91 -3.98 10.46
N CYS A 136 9.52 -2.69 10.46
CA CYS A 136 9.18 -1.96 11.67
C CYS A 136 8.08 -2.68 12.45
N ALA A 137 6.96 -2.97 11.79
CA ALA A 137 5.82 -3.63 12.42
C ALA A 137 6.16 -5.03 12.95
N ARG A 138 6.96 -5.81 12.19
CA ARG A 138 7.44 -7.13 12.62
C ARG A 138 8.30 -7.03 13.87
N LEU A 139 9.18 -6.03 13.95
CA LEU A 139 10.08 -5.84 15.09
C LEU A 139 9.31 -5.35 16.32
N ILE A 140 8.45 -4.34 16.18
CA ILE A 140 7.58 -3.83 17.25
C ILE A 140 6.78 -4.99 17.86
N SER A 141 6.11 -5.78 17.02
CA SER A 141 5.25 -6.85 17.52
C SER A 141 6.04 -8.03 18.13
N ARG A 142 7.21 -8.38 17.60
CA ARG A 142 7.98 -9.54 18.07
C ARG A 142 8.90 -9.23 19.25
N VAL A 143 9.48 -8.03 19.28
CA VAL A 143 10.55 -7.67 20.22
C VAL A 143 9.98 -6.87 21.40
N ARG A 144 9.02 -5.97 21.15
CA ARG A 144 8.34 -5.20 22.20
C ARG A 144 7.03 -5.81 22.67
N ASP A 145 6.59 -6.92 22.05
CA ASP A 145 5.31 -7.58 22.30
C ASP A 145 4.12 -6.60 22.29
N SER A 146 4.22 -5.56 21.44
CA SER A 146 3.27 -4.44 21.38
C SER A 146 2.55 -4.37 20.03
N ALA A 147 1.32 -3.84 20.02
CA ALA A 147 0.65 -3.49 18.77
C ALA A 147 1.33 -2.27 18.13
N VAL A 148 1.21 -2.15 16.81
CA VAL A 148 1.72 -0.97 16.09
C VAL A 148 0.73 0.17 16.24
N GLU A 149 1.25 1.33 16.64
CA GLU A 149 0.48 2.54 16.89
C GLU A 149 1.18 3.75 16.28
N TRP A 150 0.42 4.63 15.64
CA TRP A 150 0.92 5.88 15.05
C TRP A 150 -0.10 7.00 15.16
N ASN A 151 0.34 8.23 14.97
CA ASN A 151 -0.56 9.37 14.80
C ASN A 151 -0.62 9.79 13.33
N THR A 152 -1.81 10.07 12.82
CA THR A 152 -1.96 10.70 11.49
C THR A 152 -1.42 12.13 11.51
N PRO A 153 -1.16 12.77 10.36
CA PRO A 153 -0.79 14.19 10.31
C PRO A 153 -1.84 15.14 10.90
N LEU A 154 -3.11 14.75 10.98
CA LEU A 154 -4.17 15.48 11.70
C LEU A 154 -4.26 15.12 13.20
N ASN A 155 -3.23 14.47 13.74
CA ASN A 155 -3.08 14.08 15.14
C ASN A 155 -4.16 13.11 15.66
N LEU A 156 -4.79 12.33 14.77
CA LEU A 156 -5.64 11.20 15.14
C LEU A 156 -4.77 9.99 15.51
N PRO A 157 -4.88 9.42 16.73
CA PRO A 157 -4.19 8.19 17.10
C PRO A 157 -4.82 6.97 16.42
N VAL A 158 -3.98 6.10 15.86
CA VAL A 158 -4.38 4.86 15.21
C VAL A 158 -3.62 3.68 15.83
N VAL A 159 -4.36 2.62 16.17
CA VAL A 159 -3.83 1.41 16.79
C VAL A 159 -4.31 0.19 16.00
N GLN A 160 -3.40 -0.75 15.70
CA GLN A 160 -3.78 -2.01 15.07
C GLN A 160 -4.37 -3.00 16.08
N PRO A 161 -5.65 -3.41 15.95
CA PRO A 161 -6.33 -4.24 16.96
C PRO A 161 -6.00 -5.74 16.83
N TYR A 162 -4.90 -6.11 16.17
CA TYR A 162 -4.63 -7.50 15.83
C TYR A 162 -3.89 -8.22 16.94
N TYR A 163 -4.65 -8.84 17.84
CA TYR A 163 -4.15 -9.71 18.90
C TYR A 163 -4.42 -11.19 18.58
N ARG A 164 -3.71 -12.09 19.26
CA ARG A 164 -3.98 -13.54 19.17
C ARG A 164 -5.22 -13.85 19.98
N GLU A 165 -6.11 -14.65 19.40
CA GLU A 165 -7.30 -15.12 20.10
C GLU A 165 -6.86 -15.99 21.29
N ILE A 166 -7.40 -15.69 22.48
CA ILE A 166 -7.21 -16.55 23.64
C ILE A 166 -8.37 -17.52 23.67
N ARG A 167 -8.07 -18.82 23.47
CA ARG A 167 -9.06 -19.88 23.61
C ARG A 167 -9.22 -20.21 25.09
N MET A 168 -10.36 -19.86 25.66
CA MET A 168 -10.74 -20.26 27.02
C MET A 168 -11.81 -21.34 26.95
N ARG A 169 -11.67 -22.39 27.76
CA ARG A 169 -12.74 -23.38 27.95
C ARG A 169 -13.55 -23.01 29.18
N HIS A 170 -14.85 -22.77 29.00
CA HIS A 170 -15.78 -22.61 30.12
C HIS A 170 -16.96 -23.56 29.94
N LYS A 171 -17.21 -24.42 30.93
CA LYS A 171 -18.30 -25.42 30.93
C LYS A 171 -18.40 -26.24 29.62
N GLY A 172 -17.27 -26.69 29.09
CA GLY A 172 -17.22 -27.54 27.90
C GLY A 172 -17.45 -26.82 26.57
N LYS A 173 -17.67 -25.50 26.57
CA LYS A 173 -17.71 -24.67 25.35
C LYS A 173 -16.42 -23.87 25.22
N ASP A 174 -15.94 -23.77 23.98
CA ASP A 174 -14.85 -22.86 23.63
C ASP A 174 -15.40 -21.43 23.56
N ILE A 175 -14.81 -20.54 24.35
CA ILE A 175 -15.06 -19.09 24.30
C ILE A 175 -13.78 -18.45 23.78
N TYR A 176 -13.93 -17.60 22.75
CA TYR A 176 -12.84 -16.85 22.15
C TYR A 176 -12.94 -15.41 22.65
N ASP A 177 -11.92 -14.95 23.38
CA ASP A 177 -11.81 -13.56 23.79
C ASP A 177 -10.69 -12.86 23.00
N ASN A 178 -11.07 -11.80 22.29
CA ASN A 178 -10.18 -10.97 21.48
C ASN A 178 -9.83 -9.64 22.17
N PHE A 179 -10.40 -9.34 23.34
CA PHE A 179 -10.26 -8.06 24.04
C PHE A 179 -9.57 -8.16 25.40
N SER A 180 -9.14 -9.37 25.80
CA SER A 180 -8.39 -9.49 27.04
C SER A 180 -7.11 -8.66 26.98
N SER A 181 -6.84 -7.86 28.02
CA SER A 181 -5.63 -7.05 28.18
C SER A 181 -4.32 -7.87 28.20
N PHE A 182 -4.42 -9.20 28.21
CA PHE A 182 -3.30 -10.14 28.23
C PHE A 182 -3.01 -10.77 26.86
N ALA A 183 -3.79 -10.43 25.82
CA ALA A 183 -3.60 -11.01 24.51
C ALA A 183 -2.33 -10.46 23.86
N ARG A 184 -1.43 -11.34 23.43
CA ARG A 184 -0.23 -10.94 22.70
C ARG A 184 -0.56 -10.53 21.26
N PRO A 185 0.17 -9.59 20.66
CA PRO A 185 -0.04 -9.22 19.26
C PRO A 185 0.09 -10.40 18.31
N ASN A 186 -0.77 -10.41 17.28
CA ASN A 186 -0.62 -11.33 16.17
C ASN A 186 0.42 -10.79 15.18
N ASN A 187 1.66 -11.25 15.34
CA ASN A 187 2.81 -10.80 14.55
C ASN A 187 2.59 -10.80 13.03
N ASN A 188 1.87 -11.78 12.49
CA ASN A 188 1.64 -11.86 11.05
C ASN A 188 0.58 -10.84 10.59
N LYS A 189 -0.48 -10.63 11.38
CA LYS A 189 -1.50 -9.63 11.05
C LYS A 189 -0.96 -8.21 11.21
N GLN A 190 -0.24 -7.92 12.31
CA GLN A 190 0.39 -6.61 12.55
C GLN A 190 1.30 -6.21 11.38
N LYS A 191 2.29 -7.05 11.04
CA LYS A 191 3.24 -6.72 9.97
C LYS A 191 2.59 -6.57 8.58
N ASN A 192 1.61 -7.40 8.25
CA ASN A 192 1.00 -7.41 6.91
C ASN A 192 -0.03 -6.29 6.74
N ALA A 193 -0.68 -5.88 7.83
CA ALA A 193 -1.71 -4.85 7.79
C ALA A 193 -1.15 -3.44 8.03
N PHE A 194 0.09 -3.30 8.53
CA PHE A 194 0.63 -1.97 8.81
C PHE A 194 0.81 -1.11 7.56
N PRO A 195 1.45 -1.58 6.47
CA PRO A 195 1.54 -0.79 5.24
C PRO A 195 0.19 -0.30 4.68
N PRO A 196 -0.84 -1.15 4.48
CA PRO A 196 -2.14 -0.66 3.99
C PRO A 196 -2.86 0.24 4.98
N ASN A 197 -2.84 -0.07 6.28
CA ASN A 197 -3.53 0.77 7.26
C ASN A 197 -2.88 2.15 7.39
N PHE A 198 -1.54 2.24 7.28
CA PHE A 198 -0.85 3.53 7.32
C PHE A 198 -1.24 4.40 6.11
N VAL A 199 -1.23 3.84 4.89
CA VAL A 199 -1.65 4.59 3.70
C VAL A 199 -3.13 4.96 3.76
N HIS A 200 -4.00 4.08 4.27
CA HIS A 200 -5.39 4.44 4.54
C HIS A 200 -5.56 5.56 5.57
N SER A 201 -4.64 5.69 6.52
CA SER A 201 -4.68 6.83 7.42
C SER A 201 -4.30 8.16 6.71
N LEU A 202 -3.48 8.09 5.65
CA LEU A 202 -3.11 9.23 4.82
C LEU A 202 -4.20 9.58 3.80
N ASP A 203 -4.88 8.59 3.20
CA ASP A 203 -6.02 8.85 2.30
C ASP A 203 -7.16 9.58 3.05
N SER A 204 -7.45 9.13 4.27
CA SER A 204 -8.44 9.72 5.15
C SER A 204 -8.02 11.14 5.55
N THR A 205 -6.74 11.33 5.86
CA THR A 205 -6.18 12.67 6.14
C THR A 205 -6.36 13.61 4.95
N HIS A 206 -6.01 13.18 3.75
CA HIS A 206 -6.14 13.98 2.53
C HIS A 206 -7.61 14.33 2.23
N MET A 207 -8.51 13.35 2.37
CA MET A 207 -9.96 13.56 2.25
C MET A 207 -10.45 14.59 3.26
N MET A 208 -10.09 14.46 4.54
CA MET A 208 -10.49 15.39 5.59
C MET A 208 -9.96 16.81 5.34
N MET A 209 -8.70 16.95 4.94
CA MET A 209 -8.12 18.25 4.58
C MET A 209 -8.88 18.89 3.41
N THR A 210 -9.19 18.12 2.38
CA THR A 210 -9.97 18.57 1.22
C THR A 210 -11.38 18.99 1.61
N ALA A 211 -12.05 18.20 2.45
CA ALA A 211 -13.39 18.49 2.96
C ALA A 211 -13.42 19.78 3.78
N LEU A 212 -12.45 20.00 4.67
CA LEU A 212 -12.33 21.23 5.46
C LEU A 212 -12.09 22.45 4.57
N GLN A 213 -11.28 22.31 3.53
CA GLN A 213 -11.05 23.39 2.56
C GLN A 213 -12.32 23.71 1.76
N CYS A 214 -13.09 22.70 1.35
CA CYS A 214 -14.39 22.88 0.71
C CYS A 214 -15.37 23.62 1.63
N ALA A 215 -15.49 23.17 2.88
CA ALA A 215 -16.40 23.75 3.86
C ALA A 215 -16.09 25.24 4.13
N ARG A 216 -14.81 25.61 4.23
CA ARG A 216 -14.37 27.02 4.40
C ARG A 216 -14.76 27.92 3.22
N ASN A 217 -14.93 27.35 2.03
CA ASN A 217 -15.25 28.08 0.81
C ASN A 217 -16.72 27.88 0.38
N GLY A 218 -17.57 27.33 1.25
CA GLY A 218 -18.99 27.13 0.97
C GLY A 218 -19.29 26.05 -0.08
N ILE A 219 -18.37 25.13 -0.32
CA ILE A 219 -18.54 24.01 -1.27
C ILE A 219 -19.10 22.80 -0.51
N THR A 220 -20.23 22.27 -0.98
CA THR A 220 -20.78 21.00 -0.51
C THR A 220 -19.84 19.87 -0.88
N PHE A 221 -19.41 19.07 0.09
CA PHE A 221 -18.50 17.95 -0.12
C PHE A 221 -19.05 16.68 0.53
N VAL A 222 -19.01 15.58 -0.22
CA VAL A 222 -19.17 14.22 0.33
C VAL A 222 -18.12 13.31 -0.29
N SER A 223 -17.76 12.24 0.41
CA SER A 223 -16.75 11.29 -0.08
C SER A 223 -17.16 9.85 0.17
N VAL A 224 -16.83 8.98 -0.79
CA VAL A 224 -16.76 7.53 -0.61
C VAL A 224 -15.29 7.15 -0.75
N HIS A 225 -14.55 7.16 0.36
CA HIS A 225 -13.09 7.01 0.35
C HIS A 225 -12.40 7.97 -0.63
N ASP A 226 -11.78 7.47 -1.69
CA ASP A 226 -11.03 8.19 -2.73
C ASP A 226 -11.91 8.74 -3.86
N SER A 227 -13.23 8.69 -3.68
CA SER A 227 -14.23 9.29 -4.57
C SER A 227 -14.82 10.54 -3.92
N PHE A 228 -14.52 11.72 -4.47
CA PHE A 228 -14.90 13.03 -3.91
C PHE A 228 -16.01 13.67 -4.76
N TRP A 229 -17.13 14.03 -4.13
CA TRP A 229 -18.32 14.51 -4.80
C TRP A 229 -18.68 15.92 -4.34
N THR A 230 -19.16 16.73 -5.28
CA THR A 230 -19.70 18.08 -5.08
C THR A 230 -20.74 18.37 -6.16
N HIS A 231 -21.34 19.56 -6.16
CA HIS A 231 -22.19 20.02 -7.24
C HIS A 231 -21.37 20.33 -8.51
N ALA A 232 -21.99 20.16 -9.68
CA ALA A 232 -21.32 20.32 -10.97
C ALA A 232 -20.62 21.69 -11.15
N CYS A 233 -21.17 22.76 -10.57
CA CYS A 233 -20.60 24.10 -10.64
C CYS A 233 -19.29 24.28 -9.86
N ASP A 234 -18.97 23.38 -8.92
CA ASP A 234 -17.81 23.48 -8.03
C ASP A 234 -16.74 22.43 -8.31
N VAL A 235 -16.90 21.61 -9.36
CA VAL A 235 -15.97 20.52 -9.70
C VAL A 235 -14.54 21.03 -9.91
N ASP A 236 -14.37 22.15 -10.61
CA ASP A 236 -13.04 22.72 -10.87
C ASP A 236 -12.35 23.18 -9.57
N ARG A 237 -13.11 23.79 -8.66
CA ARG A 237 -12.62 24.22 -7.34
C ARG A 237 -12.28 23.03 -6.45
N LEU A 238 -13.14 22.01 -6.41
CA LEU A 238 -12.85 20.77 -5.70
C LEU A 238 -11.58 20.11 -6.23
N SER A 239 -11.42 20.06 -7.56
CA SER A 239 -10.25 19.49 -8.21
C SER A 239 -8.97 20.24 -7.82
N GLN A 240 -9.02 21.58 -7.80
CA GLN A 240 -7.93 22.42 -7.31
C GLN A 240 -7.61 22.13 -5.84
N TYR A 241 -8.60 22.18 -4.93
CA TYR A 241 -8.38 21.92 -3.50
C TYR A 241 -7.85 20.52 -3.24
N CYS A 242 -8.32 19.52 -3.98
CA CYS A 242 -7.83 18.15 -3.88
C CYS A 242 -6.31 18.08 -4.15
N ARG A 243 -5.83 18.71 -5.23
CA ARG A 243 -4.39 18.77 -5.56
C ARG A 243 -3.60 19.56 -4.51
N GLU A 244 -4.11 20.73 -4.11
CA GLU A 244 -3.47 21.59 -3.11
C GLU A 244 -3.28 20.87 -1.77
N GLN A 245 -4.33 20.21 -1.27
CA GLN A 245 -4.26 19.48 0.00
C GLN A 245 -3.40 18.22 -0.11
N PHE A 246 -3.38 17.54 -1.25
CA PHE A 246 -2.47 16.40 -1.48
C PHE A 246 -1.01 16.84 -1.43
N VAL A 247 -0.66 17.92 -2.14
CA VAL A 247 0.69 18.48 -2.14
C VAL A 247 1.05 19.00 -0.74
N SER A 248 0.14 19.70 -0.06
CA SER A 248 0.36 20.17 1.31
C SER A 248 0.64 19.02 2.27
N LEU A 249 -0.08 17.90 2.15
CA LEU A 249 0.10 16.72 2.99
C LEU A 249 1.47 16.06 2.78
N HIS A 250 1.87 15.85 1.52
CA HIS A 250 3.10 15.12 1.20
C HIS A 250 4.36 15.99 1.18
N LYS A 251 4.22 17.32 1.28
CA LYS A 251 5.34 18.24 1.56
C LYS A 251 5.92 18.01 2.95
N GLU A 252 5.09 17.57 3.89
CA GLU A 252 5.57 17.19 5.22
C GLU A 252 6.49 15.95 5.15
N PRO A 253 7.50 15.85 6.03
CA PRO A 253 8.39 14.70 6.06
C PRO A 253 7.72 13.50 6.74
N LEU A 254 6.69 12.92 6.10
CA LEU A 254 5.78 11.94 6.70
C LEU A 254 6.49 10.69 7.24
N LEU A 255 7.47 10.14 6.50
CA LEU A 255 8.20 8.94 6.92
C LEU A 255 9.11 9.21 8.12
N GLU A 256 9.72 10.40 8.19
CA GLU A 256 10.56 10.84 9.29
C GLU A 256 9.72 11.20 10.52
N ILE A 257 8.55 11.81 10.33
CA ILE A 257 7.57 12.02 11.40
C ILE A 257 7.15 10.67 12.00
N LEU A 258 6.79 9.71 11.15
CA LEU A 258 6.45 8.35 11.60
C LEU A 258 7.64 7.69 12.33
N SER A 259 8.84 7.76 11.76
CA SER A 259 10.05 7.20 12.39
C SER A 259 10.28 7.78 13.79
N ARG A 260 10.17 9.10 13.95
CA ARG A 260 10.27 9.77 15.26
C ARG A 260 9.18 9.31 16.22
N ASP A 261 7.93 9.19 15.76
CA ASP A 261 6.80 8.72 16.56
C ASP A 261 7.03 7.29 17.06
N LEU A 262 7.45 6.38 16.17
CA LEU A 262 7.77 4.99 16.51
C LEU A 262 8.97 4.90 17.48
N LEU A 263 10.03 5.67 17.26
CA LEU A 263 11.18 5.71 18.17
C LEU A 263 10.76 6.20 19.56
N SER A 264 9.99 7.29 19.64
CA SER A 264 9.54 7.85 20.93
C SER A 264 8.74 6.84 21.78
N LYS A 265 8.01 5.94 21.12
CA LYS A 265 7.17 4.92 21.75
C LYS A 265 7.92 3.64 22.08
N TYR A 266 8.81 3.19 21.19
CA TYR A 266 9.29 1.82 21.20
C TYR A 266 10.81 1.65 21.32
N GLU A 267 11.59 2.74 21.22
CA GLU A 267 13.05 2.63 21.26
C GLU A 267 13.55 2.00 22.56
N PHE A 268 14.65 1.26 22.44
CA PHE A 268 15.41 0.81 23.60
C PHE A 268 16.27 1.94 24.15
N LYS A 269 16.13 2.23 25.45
CA LYS A 269 16.92 3.28 26.13
C LYS A 269 18.26 2.74 26.62
N SER A 270 19.25 3.62 26.82
CA SER A 270 20.60 3.23 27.28
C SER A 270 20.61 2.40 28.58
N SER A 271 19.65 2.64 29.48
CA SER A 271 19.46 1.87 30.71
C SER A 271 19.11 0.40 30.45
N GLU A 272 18.39 0.11 29.37
CA GLU A 272 18.03 -1.25 28.97
C GLU A 272 19.24 -1.97 28.37
N TYR A 273 20.07 -1.28 27.58
CA TYR A 273 21.31 -1.84 27.03
C TYR A 273 22.31 -2.28 28.12
N ALA A 274 22.39 -1.54 29.23
CA ALA A 274 23.30 -1.86 30.32
C ALA A 274 22.99 -3.21 31.02
N ARG A 275 21.73 -3.66 30.94
CA ARG A 275 21.24 -4.89 31.58
C ARG A 275 21.17 -6.08 30.63
N ALA A 276 21.46 -5.86 29.35
CA ALA A 276 21.31 -6.83 28.29
C ALA A 276 22.62 -7.61 28.04
N ASP A 277 22.49 -8.89 27.68
CA ASP A 277 23.60 -9.67 27.13
C ASP A 277 23.98 -9.20 25.71
N ASP A 278 25.10 -9.68 25.17
CA ASP A 278 25.59 -9.21 23.86
C ASP A 278 24.64 -9.52 22.70
N LYS A 279 23.91 -10.63 22.76
CA LYS A 279 22.94 -11.01 21.72
C LYS A 279 21.68 -10.12 21.79
N GLN A 280 21.24 -9.80 23.00
CA GLN A 280 20.15 -8.86 23.26
C GLN A 280 20.54 -7.46 22.78
N LYS A 281 21.74 -6.98 23.11
CA LYS A 281 22.26 -5.68 22.63
C LYS A 281 22.27 -5.60 21.10
N GLN A 282 22.70 -6.65 20.40
CA GLN A 282 22.64 -6.71 18.94
C GLN A 282 21.21 -6.60 18.41
N THR A 283 20.25 -7.30 19.05
CA THR A 283 18.84 -7.26 18.68
C THR A 283 18.23 -5.87 18.91
N MET A 284 18.53 -5.25 20.06
CA MET A 284 18.07 -3.91 20.42
C MET A 284 18.66 -2.85 19.48
N LYS A 285 19.94 -2.96 19.12
CA LYS A 285 20.57 -2.10 18.13
C LYS A 285 19.91 -2.24 16.77
N LEU A 286 19.73 -3.46 16.27
CA LEU A 286 19.02 -3.71 15.02
C LEU A 286 17.60 -3.13 15.04
N PHE A 287 16.90 -3.24 16.17
CA PHE A 287 15.57 -2.67 16.37
C PHE A 287 15.58 -1.14 16.18
N ASN A 288 16.37 -0.42 16.97
CA ASN A 288 16.44 1.04 16.89
C ASN A 288 16.94 1.49 15.50
N ASP A 289 17.97 0.84 14.95
CA ASP A 289 18.51 1.13 13.62
C ASP A 289 17.45 0.95 12.52
N THR A 290 16.58 -0.06 12.64
CA THR A 290 15.51 -0.31 11.65
C THR A 290 14.44 0.78 11.69
N LEU A 291 14.02 1.21 12.89
CA LEU A 291 13.04 2.30 13.03
C LEU A 291 13.60 3.63 12.53
N GLN A 292 14.91 3.86 12.68
CA GLN A 292 15.57 5.10 12.24
C GLN A 292 15.90 5.12 10.74
N ARG A 293 16.06 3.96 10.10
CA ARG A 293 16.44 3.83 8.68
C ARG A 293 15.27 4.11 7.75
N VAL A 294 14.83 5.36 7.71
CA VAL A 294 13.84 5.87 6.75
C VAL A 294 14.38 5.66 5.33
N PRO A 295 13.60 5.06 4.40
CA PRO A 295 14.01 4.89 3.01
C PRO A 295 14.35 6.21 2.33
N GLU A 296 15.41 6.21 1.52
CA GLU A 296 15.72 7.33 0.64
C GLU A 296 14.59 7.58 -0.36
N ARG A 297 14.37 8.85 -0.69
CA ARG A 297 13.34 9.28 -1.63
C ARG A 297 13.95 9.49 -3.02
N GLY A 298 13.11 9.36 -4.04
CA GLY A 298 13.45 9.67 -5.43
C GLY A 298 13.45 11.17 -5.73
N THR A 299 13.30 11.49 -7.01
CA THR A 299 13.52 12.84 -7.57
C THR A 299 12.23 13.51 -8.07
N PHE A 300 11.07 12.86 -7.91
CA PHE A 300 9.79 13.40 -8.34
C PHE A 300 9.53 14.77 -7.71
N GLN A 301 9.13 15.74 -8.55
CA GLN A 301 8.76 17.09 -8.10
C GLN A 301 7.28 17.10 -7.70
N LEU A 302 7.02 17.05 -6.40
CA LEU A 302 5.67 16.93 -5.84
C LEU A 302 4.72 18.07 -6.28
N GLU A 303 5.25 19.28 -6.47
CA GLU A 303 4.49 20.45 -6.92
C GLU A 303 3.83 20.24 -8.28
N SER A 304 4.36 19.36 -9.13
CA SER A 304 3.77 19.07 -10.45
C SER A 304 2.35 18.49 -10.36
N VAL A 305 1.95 17.95 -9.21
CA VAL A 305 0.58 17.47 -8.97
C VAL A 305 -0.44 18.59 -9.11
N LEU A 306 -0.07 19.85 -8.82
CA LEU A 306 -0.96 21.01 -8.93
C LEU A 306 -1.48 21.21 -10.36
N ASP A 307 -0.68 20.83 -11.35
CA ASP A 307 -1.01 20.96 -12.77
C ASP A 307 -1.55 19.64 -13.37
N SER A 308 -1.68 18.58 -12.57
CA SER A 308 -2.10 17.27 -13.06
C SER A 308 -3.62 17.16 -13.21
N ARG A 309 -4.10 17.31 -14.44
CA ARG A 309 -5.53 17.20 -14.78
C ARG A 309 -6.16 15.88 -14.35
N TYR A 310 -5.47 14.76 -14.56
CA TYR A 310 -5.99 13.40 -14.36
C TYR A 310 -5.65 12.78 -12.99
N PHE A 311 -5.09 13.56 -12.06
CA PHE A 311 -4.80 13.11 -10.69
C PHE A 311 -6.06 12.57 -10.00
N PHE A 312 -7.12 13.38 -10.00
CA PHE A 312 -8.49 13.03 -9.63
C PHE A 312 -9.40 13.46 -10.77
N SER A 313 -9.96 12.49 -11.49
CA SER A 313 -10.85 12.71 -12.64
C SER A 313 -11.96 11.66 -12.73
#